data_AF-A0A4R3E3S4-F1
#
_entry.id   AF-A0A4R3E3S4-F1
#
_cell.length_a   1.000
_cell.length_b   1.000
_cell.length_c   1.000
_cell.angle_alpha   90.00
_cell.angle_beta   90.00
_cell.angle_gamma   90.00
#
_symmetry.space_group_name_H-M   'P 1'
#
loop_
_entity.id
_entity.type
_entity.pdbx_description
1 polymer ?
#
loop_
_entity_poly.entity_id
_entity_poly.type
_entity_poly.pdbx_seq_one_letter_code
_entity_poly.pdbx_strand_id
1 'polypeptide(L)' 'MKTRIEHDSHNGGSGKPDFSIETAEDHHVAKERIEALQKSTLDEEAEQELEALKQAVARWHEKRATI' A
#
# COMPACT_ATOMS: atom_id res chain seq x y z
N MET A 1 9.38 3.06 -5.78
CA MET A 1 8.43 2.83 -4.68
C MET A 1 9.20 2.28 -3.51
N LYS A 2 9.05 2.86 -2.32
CA LYS A 2 9.63 2.28 -1.11
C LYS A 2 8.54 1.53 -0.37
N THR A 3 8.71 0.21 -0.31
CA THR A 3 7.89 -0.67 0.50
C THR A 3 8.62 -0.89 1.81
N ARG A 4 8.00 -0.49 2.92
CA ARG A 4 8.52 -0.77 4.25
C ARG A 4 7.58 -1.76 4.90
N ILE A 5 8.01 -3.01 4.96
CA ILE A 5 7.32 -4.02 5.76
C ILE A 5 7.74 -3.76 7.21
N GLU A 6 6.88 -3.12 8.00
CA GLU A 6 7.08 -3.10 9.44
C GLU A 6 6.76 -4.50 9.98
N HIS A 7 7.82 -5.32 10.13
CA HIS A 7 7.75 -6.48 10.99
C HIS A 7 7.68 -5.97 12.44
N ASP A 8 6.46 -5.82 12.96
CA ASP A 8 6.26 -5.65 14.39
C ASP A 8 6.86 -6.87 15.08
N SER A 9 8.02 -6.68 15.70
CA SER A 9 8.80 -7.76 16.31
C SER A 9 8.27 -8.15 17.69
N HIS A 10 7.04 -7.77 18.02
CA HIS A 10 6.39 -8.13 19.27
C HIS A 10 5.07 -8.82 18.95
N ASN A 11 5.05 -10.15 19.13
CA ASN A 11 3.84 -10.99 19.17
C ASN A 11 3.27 -11.47 17.82
N GLY A 12 3.95 -12.41 17.16
CA GLY A 12 3.34 -13.51 16.39
C GLY A 12 2.28 -13.19 15.31
N GLY A 13 2.16 -11.96 14.84
CA GLY A 13 1.10 -11.52 13.94
C GLY A 13 1.68 -10.99 12.64
N SER A 14 1.13 -11.46 11.51
CA SER A 14 1.39 -10.99 10.16
C SER A 14 1.56 -9.46 10.13
N GLY A 15 2.78 -8.99 9.90
CA GLY A 15 3.08 -7.56 9.82
C GLY A 15 2.36 -6.97 8.60
N LYS A 16 1.48 -5.99 8.83
CA LYS A 16 0.81 -5.30 7.73
C LYS A 16 1.85 -4.56 6.87
N PRO A 17 1.84 -4.71 5.54
CA PRO A 17 2.74 -3.95 4.69
C PRO A 17 2.41 -2.44 4.78
N ASP A 18 3.41 -1.57 4.85
CA ASP A 18 3.25 -0.12 4.70
C ASP A 18 3.96 0.35 3.41
N PHE A 19 3.22 1.07 2.57
CA PHE A 19 3.73 1.61 1.32
C PHE A 19 3.83 3.13 1.43
N SER A 20 4.96 3.68 0.98
CA SER A 20 5.16 5.12 0.89
C SER A 20 5.30 5.55 -0.57
N ILE A 21 4.41 6.45 -0.99
CA ILE A 21 4.41 7.04 -2.33
C ILE A 21 5.05 8.42 -2.24
N GLU A 22 6.17 8.61 -2.92
CA GLU A 22 6.92 9.87 -2.92
C GLU A 22 6.77 10.61 -4.25
N THR A 23 6.66 9.88 -5.36
CA THR A 23 6.62 10.42 -6.72
C THR A 23 5.30 10.16 -7.43
N ALA A 24 5.06 10.86 -8.55
CA ALA A 24 3.91 10.59 -9.41
C ALA A 24 4.01 9.23 -10.13
N GLU A 25 5.24 8.76 -10.39
CA GLU A 25 5.51 7.44 -10.96
C GLU A 25 5.17 6.34 -9.94
N ASP A 26 5.54 6.51 -8.67
CA ASP A 26 5.13 5.61 -7.58
C ASP A 26 3.62 5.51 -7.44
N HIS A 27 2.93 6.64 -7.60
CA HIS A 27 1.48 6.68 -7.55
C HIS A 27 0.84 5.93 -8.73
N HIS A 28 1.45 6.00 -9.93
CA HIS A 28 0.99 5.23 -11.09
C HIS A 28 1.16 3.72 -10.84
N VAL A 29 2.35 3.30 -10.41
CA VAL A 29 2.64 1.88 -10.09
C VAL A 29 1.71 1.35 -8.99
N ALA A 30 1.47 2.14 -7.94
CA ALA A 30 0.56 1.77 -6.87
C ALA A 30 -0.88 1.55 -7.39
N LYS A 31 -1.35 2.37 -8.32
CA LYS A 31 -2.68 2.21 -8.94
C LYS A 31 -2.76 0.95 -9.79
N GLU A 32 -1.76 0.69 -10.63
CA GLU A 32 -1.72 -0.53 -11.45
C GLU A 32 -1.73 -1.78 -10.56
N ARG A 33 -0.99 -1.75 -9.44
CA ARG A 33 -0.97 -2.86 -8.48
C ARG A 33 -2.31 -3.05 -7.79
N ILE A 34 -2.99 -1.98 -7.37
CA ILE A 34 -4.35 -2.04 -6.81
C ILE A 34 -5.31 -2.69 -7.81
N GLU A 35 -5.28 -2.28 -9.08
CA GLU A 35 -6.14 -2.87 -10.11
C GLU A 35 -5.85 -4.35 -10.37
N ALA A 36 -4.58 -4.76 -10.33
CA ALA A 36 -4.18 -6.16 -10.47
C ALA A 36 -4.67 -7.02 -9.29
N LEU A 37 -4.58 -6.50 -8.06
CA LEU A 37 -5.06 -7.16 -6.85
C LEU A 37 -6.58 -7.29 -6.83
N GLN A 38 -7.31 -6.27 -7.30
CA GLN A 38 -8.78 -6.32 -7.39
C GLN A 38 -9.30 -7.33 -8.43
N LYS A 39 -8.50 -7.63 -9.46
CA LYS A 39 -8.84 -8.60 -10.51
C LYS A 39 -8.43 -10.04 -10.16
N SER A 40 -7.63 -10.22 -9.12
CA SER A 40 -7.16 -11.52 -8.66
C SER A 40 -8.07 -12.06 -7.54
N THR A 41 -8.03 -13.36 -7.29
CA THR A 41 -8.66 -13.94 -6.09
C THR A 41 -8.00 -13.32 -4.86
N LEU A 42 -8.81 -12.73 -3.99
CA LEU A 42 -8.35 -12.05 -2.79
C LEU A 42 -8.11 -13.08 -1.69
N ASP A 43 -6.86 -13.50 -1.52
CA ASP A 43 -6.37 -14.17 -0.32
C ASP A 43 -6.10 -13.14 0.78
N GLU A 44 -6.05 -13.55 2.06
CA GLU A 44 -5.88 -12.63 3.21
C GLU A 44 -4.64 -11.71 3.08
N GLU A 45 -3.57 -12.17 2.44
CA GLU A 45 -2.38 -11.36 2.17
C GLU A 45 -2.62 -10.33 1.06
N ALA A 46 -3.36 -10.70 0.01
CA ALA A 46 -3.73 -9.80 -1.07
C ALA A 46 -4.68 -8.69 -0.61
N GLU A 47 -5.60 -9.01 0.31
CA GLU A 47 -6.46 -8.01 0.96
C GLU A 47 -5.65 -7.01 1.79
N GLN A 48 -4.69 -7.50 2.58
CA GLN A 48 -3.80 -6.64 3.37
C GLN A 48 -2.91 -5.75 2.49
N GLU A 49 -2.36 -6.29 1.39
CA GLU A 49 -1.60 -5.51 0.41
C GLU A 49 -2.48 -4.44 -0.25
N LEU A 50 -3.72 -4.80 -0.63
CA LEU A 50 -4.67 -3.89 -1.25
C LEU A 50 -5.06 -2.73 -0.32
N GLU A 51 -5.37 -3.02 0.95
CA GLU A 51 -5.68 -2.00 1.94
C GLU A 51 -4.50 -1.06 2.17
N ALA A 52 -3.30 -1.60 2.31
CA ALA A 52 -2.09 -0.82 2.52
C ALA A 52 -1.77 0.11 1.32
N LEU A 53 -1.92 -0.38 0.09
CA LEU A 53 -1.72 0.42 -1.11
C LEU A 53 -2.75 1.55 -1.23
N LYS A 54 -4.02 1.28 -0.91
CA LYS A 54 -5.07 2.32 -0.87
C LYS A 54 -4.75 3.39 0.16
N GLN A 55 -4.28 3.02 1.35
CA GLN A 55 -3.87 3.96 2.38
C GLN A 55 -2.67 4.82 1.92
N ALA A 56 -1.68 4.23 1.26
CA ALA A 56 -0.53 4.95 0.73
C ALA A 56 -0.94 5.99 -0.32
N VAL A 57 -1.85 5.62 -1.24
CA VAL A 57 -2.40 6.53 -2.25
C VAL A 57 -3.19 7.66 -1.60
N ALA A 58 -4.03 7.36 -0.60
CA ALA A 58 -4.79 8.37 0.14
C ALA A 58 -3.86 9.38 0.84
N ARG A 59 -2.87 8.90 1.61
CA ARG A 59 -1.89 9.76 2.29
C ARG A 59 -1.13 10.67 1.32
N TRP A 60 -0.78 10.16 0.14
CA TRP A 60 -0.12 10.96 -0.89
C TRP A 60 -1.02 12.06 -1.46
N HIS A 61 -2.30 11.74 -1.71
CA HIS A 61 -3.28 12.73 -2.14
C HIS A 61 -3.52 13.82 -1.08
N GLU A 62 -3.68 13.43 0.19
CA GLU A 62 -3.82 14.38 1.31
C GLU A 62 -2.62 15.33 1.39
N LYS A 63 -1.40 14.78 1.37
CA LYS A 63 -0.16 15.57 1.39
C LYS A 63 -0.09 16.58 0.24
N ARG A 64 -0.63 16.25 -0.94
CA ARG A 64 -0.66 17.14 -2.11
C ARG A 64 -1.83 18.10 -2.14
N ALA A 65 -2.96 17.76 -1.52
CA ALA A 65 -4.12 18.64 -1.41
C ALA A 65 -3.92 19.75 -0.38
N THR A 66 -2.93 19.61 0.51
CA THR A 66 -2.59 20.60 1.54
C THR A 66 -1.53 21.62 1.09
N ILE A 67 -1.10 21.56 -0.18
CA ILE A 67 -0.08 22.45 -0.80
C ILE A 67 -0.76 23.24 -1.91
#